data_AF-A0A0C3DRV2-F1
#
_entry.id   AF-A0A0C3DRV2-F1
#
_cell.length_a   1.000
_cell.length_b   1.000
_cell.length_c   1.000
_cell.angle_alpha   90.00
_cell.angle_beta   90.00
_cell.angle_gamma   90.00
#
_symmetry.space_group_name_H-M   'P 1'
#
loop_
_entity.id
_entity.type
_entity.pdbx_description
1 polymer ?
#
loop_
_entity_poly.entity_id
_entity_poly.type
_entity_poly.pdbx_seq_one_letter_code
_entity_poly.pdbx_strand_id
1 'polypeptide(L)'
;MNSIRLETKLLIFNYLLCISSYRLAKDAYQAIANLLSHGAISNRILLLVVMVYFAYFLMFLCGMAMGFLTKKRVILHSLIAATASVALDIYFITNIASGDYIWVLSMLVSGALLGGLGGAVALASKKLIPSYKQ
;
A
#
# COMPACT_ATOMS: atom_id res chain seq x y z
N MET A 1 -17.75 -20.09 -17.43
CA MET A 1 -18.21 -18.76 -16.98
C MET A 1 -17.95 -18.46 -15.49
N ASN A 2 -17.78 -19.46 -14.61
CA ASN A 2 -17.53 -19.24 -13.16
C ASN A 2 -16.11 -18.77 -12.80
N SER A 3 -15.07 -19.16 -13.55
CA SER A 3 -13.68 -18.83 -13.24
C SER A 3 -13.36 -17.33 -13.32
N ILE A 4 -13.86 -16.64 -14.34
CA ILE A 4 -13.60 -15.20 -14.55
C ILE A 4 -14.23 -14.38 -13.43
N ARG A 5 -15.44 -14.76 -13.00
CA ARG A 5 -16.16 -14.09 -11.92
C ARG A 5 -15.47 -14.26 -10.56
N LEU A 6 -14.75 -15.37 -10.36
CA LEU A 6 -13.98 -15.63 -9.14
C LEU A 6 -12.67 -14.83 -9.10
N GLU A 7 -11.92 -14.79 -10.21
CA GLU A 7 -10.69 -13.98 -10.32
C GLU A 7 -10.96 -12.50 -10.07
N THR A 8 -12.03 -11.94 -10.65
CA THR A 8 -12.42 -10.54 -10.42
C THR A 8 -12.79 -10.28 -8.95
N LYS A 9 -13.49 -11.21 -8.29
CA LYS A 9 -13.83 -11.07 -6.86
C LYS A 9 -12.59 -11.09 -5.97
N LEU A 10 -11.63 -11.97 -6.25
CA LEU A 10 -10.36 -12.05 -5.55
C LEU A 10 -9.54 -10.77 -5.73
N LEU A 11 -9.49 -10.23 -6.95
CA LEU A 11 -8.82 -8.97 -7.22
C LEU A 11 -9.45 -7.83 -6.43
N ILE A 12 -10.77 -7.66 -6.49
CA ILE A 12 -11.50 -6.62 -5.74
C ILE A 12 -11.27 -6.76 -4.24
N PHE A 13 -11.35 -7.99 -3.71
CA PHE A 13 -11.09 -8.26 -2.31
C PHE A 13 -9.68 -7.83 -1.89
N ASN A 14 -8.67 -8.13 -2.70
CA ASN A 14 -7.29 -7.76 -2.37
C ASN A 14 -7.04 -6.25 -2.49
N TYR A 15 -7.69 -5.56 -3.42
CA TYR A 15 -7.72 -4.09 -3.44
C TYR A 15 -8.29 -3.54 -2.12
N LEU A 16 -9.45 -4.03 -1.69
CA LEU A 16 -10.09 -3.60 -0.45
C LEU A 16 -9.26 -3.92 0.79
N LEU A 17 -8.62 -5.09 0.82
CA LEU A 17 -7.72 -5.50 1.89
C LEU A 17 -6.53 -4.55 1.99
N CYS A 18 -5.92 -4.18 0.86
CA CYS A 18 -4.82 -3.22 0.82
C CYS A 18 -5.21 -1.83 1.33
N ILE A 19 -6.35 -1.31 0.87
CA ILE A 19 -6.88 -0.03 1.33
C ILE A 19 -7.15 -0.07 2.84
N SER A 20 -7.80 -1.14 3.32
CA SER A 20 -8.16 -1.30 4.74
C SER A 20 -6.95 -1.45 5.64
N SER A 21 -5.93 -2.21 5.19
CA SER A 21 -4.68 -2.41 5.92
C SER A 21 -3.91 -1.11 6.09
N TYR A 22 -3.85 -0.31 5.02
CA TYR A 22 -3.20 1.00 5.04
C TYR A 22 -3.91 1.96 6.01
N ARG A 23 -5.24 2.00 5.96
CA ARG A 23 -6.05 2.81 6.88
C ARG A 23 -5.87 2.38 8.34
N LEU A 24 -5.93 1.08 8.61
CA LEU A 24 -5.74 0.55 9.97
C LEU A 24 -4.35 0.89 10.52
N ALA A 25 -3.30 0.77 9.71
CA ALA A 25 -1.94 1.12 10.11
C ALA A 25 -1.82 2.60 10.51
N LYS A 26 -2.50 3.48 9.78
CA LYS A 26 -2.54 4.90 10.08
C LYS A 26 -3.38 5.25 11.31
N ASP A 27 -4.56 4.66 11.47
CA ASP A 27 -5.41 4.86 12.64
C ASP A 27 -4.68 4.40 13.91
N ALA A 28 -4.00 3.25 13.84
CA ALA A 28 -3.12 2.75 14.89
C ALA A 28 -1.98 3.73 15.19
N TYR A 29 -1.35 4.29 14.16
CA TYR A 29 -0.34 5.34 14.33
C TYR A 29 -0.89 6.56 15.08
N GLN A 30 -2.05 7.08 14.68
CA GLN A 30 -2.62 8.26 15.30
C GLN A 30 -2.96 8.01 16.78
N ALA A 31 -3.45 6.81 17.10
CA ALA A 31 -3.66 6.37 18.48
C ALA A 31 -2.35 6.34 19.28
N ILE A 32 -1.28 5.75 18.73
CA ILE A 32 0.03 5.68 19.39
C ILE A 32 0.65 7.08 19.56
N ALA A 33 0.57 7.93 18.54
CA ALA A 33 1.08 9.29 18.57
C ALA A 33 0.38 10.14 19.66
N ASN A 34 -0.91 9.94 19.86
CA ASN A 34 -1.68 10.60 20.92
C ASN A 34 -1.32 10.12 22.33
N LEU A 35 -0.83 8.87 22.48
CA LEU A 35 -0.38 8.32 23.76
C LEU A 35 1.01 8.83 24.18
N LEU A 36 1.82 9.32 23.25
CA LEU A 36 3.14 9.90 23.54
C LEU A 36 3.01 11.31 24.12
N SER A 37 3.48 11.48 25.36
CA SER A 37 3.54 12.78 26.04
C SER A 37 4.34 13.82 25.24
N HIS A 38 3.91 15.08 25.29
CA HIS A 38 4.42 16.16 24.45
C HIS A 38 5.91 16.53 24.71
N GLY A 39 6.52 16.02 25.78
CA GLY A 39 7.92 16.31 26.15
C GLY A 39 8.98 15.42 25.48
N ALA A 40 8.60 14.32 24.82
CA ALA A 40 9.55 13.37 24.24
C ALA A 40 9.73 13.57 22.72
N ILE A 41 10.28 14.72 22.32
CA ILE A 41 10.47 15.10 20.90
C ILE A 41 11.25 14.01 20.13
N SER A 42 12.30 13.44 20.73
CA SER A 42 13.08 12.35 20.12
C SER A 42 12.24 11.10 19.86
N ASN A 43 11.33 10.75 20.77
CA ASN A 43 10.48 9.57 20.62
C ASN A 43 9.40 9.77 19.55
N ARG A 44 8.91 11.01 19.37
CA ARG A 44 7.96 11.35 18.29
C ARG A 44 8.61 11.30 16.91
N ILE A 45 9.85 11.79 16.76
CA ILE A 45 10.58 11.72 15.49
C ILE A 45 10.88 10.26 15.14
N LEU A 46 11.38 9.46 16.09
CA LEU A 46 11.64 8.04 15.89
C LEU A 46 10.37 7.28 15.50
N LEU A 47 9.25 7.56 16.20
CA LEU A 47 7.95 6.97 15.86
C LEU A 47 7.56 7.32 14.41
N LEU A 48 7.66 8.59 14.02
CA LEU A 48 7.29 9.03 12.68
C LEU A 48 8.13 8.33 11.60
N VAL A 49 9.44 8.20 11.82
CA VAL A 49 10.35 7.49 10.89
C VAL A 49 9.95 6.02 10.76
N VAL A 50 9.78 5.29 11.88
CA VAL A 50 9.37 3.88 11.87
C VAL A 50 8.05 3.69 11.11
N MET A 51 7.12 4.62 11.27
CA MET A 51 5.79 4.55 10.67
C MET A 51 5.81 4.79 9.16
N VAL A 52 6.63 5.73 8.69
CA VAL A 52 6.85 5.93 7.25
C VAL A 52 7.41 4.66 6.61
N TYR A 53 8.41 4.02 7.24
CA TYR A 53 8.96 2.76 6.74
C TYR A 53 7.94 1.62 6.77
N PHE A 54 7.13 1.53 7.83
CA PHE A 54 6.07 0.52 7.91
C PHE A 54 5.00 0.71 6.83
N ALA A 55 4.61 1.96 6.55
CA ALA A 55 3.68 2.29 5.47
C ALA A 55 4.26 1.89 4.11
N TYR A 56 5.54 2.19 3.83
CA TYR A 56 6.22 1.76 2.61
C TYR A 56 6.31 0.24 2.48
N PHE A 57 6.58 -0.45 3.59
CA PHE A 57 6.59 -1.91 3.61
C PHE A 57 5.21 -2.49 3.29
N LEU A 58 4.13 -1.93 3.85
CA LEU A 58 2.76 -2.31 3.50
C LEU A 58 2.43 -2.08 2.01
N MET A 59 2.85 -0.94 1.44
CA MET A 59 2.67 -0.67 0.01
C MET A 59 3.37 -1.72 -0.86
N PHE A 60 4.60 -2.09 -0.49
CA PHE A 60 5.35 -3.14 -1.16
C PHE A 60 4.67 -4.52 -1.05
N LEU A 61 4.23 -4.91 0.15
CA LEU A 61 3.49 -6.16 0.37
C LEU A 61 2.18 -6.21 -0.42
N CYS A 62 1.46 -5.09 -0.49
CA CYS A 62 0.25 -4.96 -1.29
C CYS A 62 0.52 -5.14 -2.78
N GLY A 63 1.57 -4.51 -3.28
CA GLY A 63 2.05 -4.72 -4.65
C GLY A 63 2.40 -6.18 -4.90
N MET A 64 3.10 -6.82 -3.97
CA MET A 64 3.46 -8.23 -4.08
C MET A 64 2.24 -9.17 -4.08
N ALA A 65 1.29 -8.96 -3.16
CA ALA A 65 0.06 -9.75 -3.07
C ALA A 65 -0.79 -9.64 -4.34
N MET A 66 -0.99 -8.41 -4.84
CA MET A 66 -1.64 -8.22 -6.14
C MET A 66 -0.85 -8.85 -7.27
N GLY A 67 0.48 -8.78 -7.18
CA GLY A 67 1.39 -9.41 -8.10
C GLY A 67 1.17 -10.92 -8.20
N PHE A 68 0.94 -11.60 -7.07
CA PHE A 68 0.67 -13.03 -7.01
C PHE A 68 -0.74 -13.42 -7.47
N LEU A 69 -1.75 -12.60 -7.20
CA LEU A 69 -3.13 -12.89 -7.57
C LEU A 69 -3.45 -12.57 -9.04
N THR A 70 -2.66 -11.67 -9.65
CA THR A 70 -2.91 -11.22 -11.02
C THR A 70 -2.11 -12.04 -12.04
N LYS A 71 -2.76 -12.46 -13.13
CA LYS A 71 -2.10 -13.16 -14.26
C LYS A 71 -1.63 -12.20 -15.37
N LYS A 72 -2.42 -11.18 -15.70
CA LYS A 72 -2.14 -10.23 -16.78
C LYS A 72 -1.96 -8.82 -16.22
N ARG A 73 -1.04 -8.04 -16.80
CA ARG A 73 -0.78 -6.64 -16.38
C ARG A 73 -0.45 -6.54 -14.87
N VAL A 74 0.34 -7.49 -14.37
CA VAL A 74 0.72 -7.65 -12.96
C VAL A 74 1.23 -6.34 -12.36
N ILE A 75 2.17 -5.70 -13.04
CA ILE A 75 2.78 -4.43 -12.60
C ILE A 75 1.72 -3.32 -12.49
N LEU A 76 0.82 -3.21 -13.47
CA LEU A 76 -0.22 -2.19 -13.48
C LEU A 76 -1.20 -2.37 -12.30
N HIS A 77 -1.67 -3.60 -12.06
CA HIS A 77 -2.59 -3.86 -10.95
C HIS A 77 -1.93 -3.62 -9.58
N SER A 78 -0.65 -3.99 -9.47
CA SER A 78 0.15 -3.79 -8.24
C SER A 78 0.40 -2.31 -7.95
N LEU A 79 0.70 -1.52 -8.99
CA LEU A 79 0.84 -0.06 -8.91
C LEU A 79 -0.49 0.59 -8.49
N ILE A 80 -1.59 0.27 -9.18
CA ILE A 80 -2.90 0.86 -8.87
C ILE A 80 -3.33 0.51 -7.44
N ALA A 81 -3.06 -0.70 -6.95
CA ALA A 81 -3.50 -1.10 -5.61
C ALA A 81 -2.82 -0.29 -4.50
N ALA A 82 -1.50 -0.12 -4.60
CA ALA A 82 -0.75 0.68 -3.65
C ALA A 82 -1.13 2.18 -3.76
N THR A 83 -1.18 2.72 -4.98
CA THR A 83 -1.52 4.13 -5.19
C THR A 83 -2.97 4.46 -4.81
N ALA A 84 -3.94 3.58 -5.09
CA ALA A 84 -5.33 3.79 -4.70
C ALA A 84 -5.52 3.77 -3.18
N SER A 85 -4.76 2.92 -2.47
CA SER A 85 -4.76 2.89 -1.00
C SER A 85 -4.29 4.23 -0.41
N VAL A 86 -3.23 4.79 -0.98
CA VAL A 86 -2.71 6.12 -0.61
C VAL A 86 -3.69 7.23 -1.00
N ALA A 87 -4.22 7.20 -2.22
CA ALA A 87 -5.12 8.23 -2.74
C ALA A 87 -6.44 8.30 -1.94
N LEU A 88 -7.02 7.15 -1.60
CA LEU A 88 -8.23 7.09 -0.79
C LEU A 88 -7.98 7.57 0.63
N ASP A 89 -6.84 7.23 1.22
CA ASP A 89 -6.45 7.78 2.53
C ASP A 89 -6.39 9.31 2.48
N ILE A 90 -5.71 9.88 1.49
CA ILE A 90 -5.60 11.33 1.29
C ILE A 90 -6.98 11.98 1.09
N TYR A 91 -7.87 11.34 0.33
CA TYR A 91 -9.23 11.82 0.09
C TYR A 91 -10.10 11.79 1.35
N PHE A 92 -10.00 10.78 2.21
CA PHE A 92 -10.81 10.69 3.44
C PHE A 92 -10.36 11.66 4.54
N ILE A 93 -9.14 12.22 4.47
CA ILE A 93 -8.61 13.16 5.47
C ILE A 93 -9.18 14.58 5.31
N THR A 94 -9.71 14.93 4.13
CA THR A 94 -10.20 16.29 3.74
C THR A 94 -10.07 17.38 4.80
N ASN A 95 -8.84 17.86 4.97
CA ASN A 95 -8.49 19.19 5.43
C ASN A 95 -7.05 19.50 4.98
N ILE A 96 -6.71 19.08 3.76
CA ILE A 96 -5.40 19.30 3.16
C ILE A 96 -5.30 20.79 2.85
N ALA A 97 -4.50 21.51 3.64
CA ALA A 97 -4.18 22.89 3.36
C ALA A 97 -3.51 22.98 1.98
N SER A 98 -3.77 24.03 1.23
CA SER A 98 -3.33 24.23 -0.16
C SER A 98 -1.79 24.23 -0.38
N GLY A 99 -0.98 24.03 0.67
CA GLY A 99 0.47 23.88 0.60
C GLY A 99 0.98 22.43 0.54
N ASP A 100 0.15 21.42 0.87
CA ASP A 100 0.62 20.04 1.06
C ASP A 100 0.55 19.15 -0.19
N TYR A 101 0.24 19.74 -1.36
CA TYR A 101 0.12 18.99 -2.63
C TYR A 101 1.42 18.29 -3.04
N ILE A 102 2.59 18.86 -2.72
CA ILE A 102 3.89 18.23 -2.99
C ILE A 102 4.06 16.94 -2.18
N TRP A 103 3.62 16.94 -0.92
CA TRP A 103 3.64 15.78 -0.05
C TRP A 103 2.68 14.69 -0.52
N VAL A 104 1.48 15.08 -0.93
CA VAL A 104 0.49 14.19 -1.55
C VAL A 104 1.05 13.53 -2.81
N LEU A 105 1.65 14.32 -3.70
CA LEU A 105 2.23 13.80 -4.94
C LEU A 105 3.40 12.85 -4.65
N SER A 106 4.27 13.20 -3.71
CA SER A 106 5.39 12.35 -3.27
C SER A 106 4.88 10.99 -2.73
N MET A 107 3.81 10.99 -1.94
CA MET A 107 3.21 9.77 -1.41
C MET A 107 2.55 8.91 -2.50
N LEU A 108 1.86 9.53 -3.47
CA LEU A 108 1.29 8.81 -4.61
C LEU A 108 2.37 8.16 -5.48
N VAL A 109 3.45 8.90 -5.76
CA VAL A 109 4.60 8.39 -6.52
C VAL A 109 5.30 7.26 -5.75
N SER A 110 5.51 7.42 -4.45
CA SER A 110 6.12 6.39 -3.60
C SER A 110 5.27 5.11 -3.59
N GLY A 111 3.95 5.24 -3.45
CA GLY A 111 3.03 4.11 -3.54
C GLY A 111 3.08 3.43 -4.90
N ALA A 112 3.14 4.21 -5.98
CA ALA A 112 3.23 3.66 -7.33
C ALA A 112 4.54 2.87 -7.55
N LEU A 113 5.66 3.44 -7.12
CA LEU A 113 6.98 2.81 -7.23
C LEU A 113 7.06 1.54 -6.40
N LEU A 114 6.73 1.60 -5.11
CA LEU A 114 6.81 0.46 -4.19
C LEU A 114 5.81 -0.65 -4.55
N GLY A 115 4.59 -0.27 -4.92
CA GLY A 115 3.59 -1.21 -5.41
C GLY A 115 4.04 -1.89 -6.71
N GLY A 116 4.59 -1.11 -7.65
CA GLY A 116 5.17 -1.64 -8.89
C GLY A 116 6.35 -2.59 -8.64
N LEU A 117 7.23 -2.24 -7.70
CA LEU A 117 8.39 -3.04 -7.31
C LEU A 117 7.96 -4.37 -6.67
N GLY A 118 6.99 -4.34 -5.75
CA GLY A 118 6.38 -5.54 -5.17
C GLY A 118 5.76 -6.45 -6.23
N GLY A 119 5.03 -5.85 -7.19
CA GLY A 119 4.46 -6.58 -8.33
C GLY A 119 5.53 -7.20 -9.24
N ALA A 120 6.65 -6.50 -9.47
CA ALA A 120 7.78 -7.00 -10.25
C ALA A 120 8.48 -8.18 -9.54
N VAL A 121 8.68 -8.09 -8.23
CA VAL A 121 9.23 -9.18 -7.42
C VAL A 121 8.31 -10.41 -7.46
N ALA A 122 7.00 -10.23 -7.34
CA ALA A 122 6.04 -11.32 -7.47
C ALA A 122 6.08 -11.96 -8.86
N LEU A 123 6.18 -11.15 -9.92
CA LEU A 123 6.31 -11.65 -11.29
C LEU A 123 7.60 -12.44 -11.52
N ALA A 124 8.74 -11.94 -11.01
CA ALA A 124 10.01 -12.63 -11.07
C ALA A 124 9.95 -13.96 -10.31
N SER A 125 9.37 -13.94 -9.10
CA SER A 125 9.20 -15.13 -8.25
C SER A 125 8.34 -16.19 -8.95
N LYS A 126 7.23 -15.80 -9.59
CA LYS A 126 6.39 -16.69 -10.41
C LYS A 126 7.13 -17.36 -11.56
N LYS A 127 8.08 -16.63 -12.19
CA LYS A 127 8.86 -17.16 -13.32
C LYS A 127 9.98 -18.09 -12.87
N LEU A 128 10.61 -17.79 -11.74
CA LEU A 128 11.76 -18.52 -11.21
C LEU A 128 11.37 -19.77 -10.42
N ILE A 129 10.23 -19.75 -9.72
CA ILE A 129 9.78 -20.87 -8.87
C ILE A 129 8.91 -21.83 -9.70
N PRO A 130 9.31 -23.10 -9.89
CA PRO A 130 8.59 -24.07 -10.72
C PRO A 130 7.15 -24.34 -10.24
N SER A 131 6.90 -24.29 -8.94
CA SER A 131 5.57 -24.51 -8.35
C SER A 131 4.50 -23.52 -8.80
N TYR A 132 4.88 -22.37 -9.38
CA TYR A 132 3.94 -21.36 -9.89
C TYR A 132 3.80 -21.37 -11.42
N LYS A 133 4.42 -22.31 -12.14
CA LYS A 133 4.36 -22.44 -13.61
C LYS A 133 3.10 -23.16 -14.15
N GLN A 134 2.21 -23.65 -13.28
CA GLN A 134 0.98 -24.35 -13.69
C GLN A 134 -0.14 -23.40 -14.09
#